data_AF-A0A8J2M0F0-F1
#
_entry.id   AF-A0A8J2M0F0-F1
#
_cell.length_a   1.000
_cell.length_b   1.000
_cell.length_c   1.000
_cell.angle_alpha   90.00
_cell.angle_beta   90.00
_cell.angle_gamma   90.00
#
_symmetry.space_group_name_H-M   'P 1'
#
loop_
_entity.id
_entity.type
_entity.pdbx_description
1 polymer ?
#
loop_
_entity_poly.entity_id
_entity_poly.type
_entity_poly.pdbx_seq_one_letter_code
_entity_poly.pdbx_strand_id
1 'polypeptide(L)'
;MERQYLRPDGRYPVPLNENFWINIVSANNTERSAAVAHEMDQIYASNVASEVEKILRENKENIDSAVMKQIAPSAVNITGIQYENLISLSFDHDELIRQEENKRRRIREKIINAALRKE
;
A
#
# COMPACT_ATOMS: atom_id res chain seq x y z
N MET A 1 -39.48 -78.03 -37.50
CA MET A 1 -38.25 -77.88 -36.70
C MET A 1 -37.77 -76.44 -36.84
N GLU A 2 -38.17 -75.58 -35.90
CA GLU A 2 -37.80 -74.16 -35.92
C GLU A 2 -36.37 -73.99 -35.41
N ARG A 3 -35.54 -73.29 -36.19
CA ARG A 3 -34.16 -72.97 -35.83
C ARG A 3 -34.16 -71.77 -34.90
N GLN A 4 -34.00 -72.02 -33.60
CA GLN A 4 -33.74 -71.00 -32.59
C GLN A 4 -32.33 -70.41 -32.80
N TYR A 5 -32.21 -69.41 -33.67
CA TYR A 5 -30.94 -68.73 -33.87
C TYR A 5 -30.64 -67.77 -32.71
N LEU A 6 -29.56 -68.08 -31.97
CA LEU A 6 -28.63 -67.19 -31.27
C LEU A 6 -29.14 -65.76 -31.01
N ARG A 7 -29.82 -65.55 -29.88
CA ARG A 7 -30.04 -64.19 -29.36
C ARG A 7 -28.71 -63.68 -28.78
N PRO A 8 -28.32 -62.41 -29.00
CA PRO A 8 -27.14 -61.83 -28.38
C PRO A 8 -27.25 -61.93 -26.86
N ASP A 9 -26.28 -62.59 -26.24
CA ASP A 9 -26.26 -62.87 -24.82
C ASP A 9 -25.95 -61.56 -24.06
N GLY A 10 -26.89 -61.07 -23.25
CA GLY A 10 -26.83 -59.75 -22.59
C GLY A 10 -25.72 -59.58 -21.54
N ARG A 11 -24.83 -60.56 -21.41
CA ARG A 11 -23.65 -60.55 -20.52
C ARG A 11 -22.39 -59.97 -21.19
N TYR A 12 -22.39 -59.78 -22.51
CA TYR A 12 -21.23 -59.27 -23.23
C TYR A 12 -21.47 -57.83 -23.69
N PRO A 13 -20.59 -56.88 -23.34
CA PRO A 13 -20.71 -55.52 -23.83
C PRO A 13 -20.54 -55.51 -25.35
N VAL A 14 -21.51 -54.92 -26.05
CA VAL A 14 -21.44 -54.73 -27.50
C VAL A 14 -20.36 -53.69 -27.79
N PRO A 15 -19.43 -53.94 -28.74
CA PRO A 15 -18.43 -52.96 -29.13
C PRO A 15 -19.10 -51.67 -29.58
N LEU A 16 -18.59 -50.54 -29.09
CA LEU A 16 -19.02 -49.23 -29.59
C LEU A 16 -18.70 -49.15 -31.09
N ASN A 17 -19.60 -48.51 -31.85
CA ASN A 17 -19.36 -48.21 -33.25
C ASN A 17 -18.05 -47.41 -33.37
N GLU A 18 -17.22 -47.69 -34.37
CA GLU A 18 -15.92 -47.04 -34.62
C GLU A 18 -16.00 -45.50 -34.65
N ASN A 19 -17.18 -44.94 -34.93
CA ASN A 19 -17.45 -43.51 -34.95
C ASN A 19 -17.97 -42.92 -33.62
N PHE A 20 -17.96 -43.67 -32.52
CA PHE A 20 -18.50 -43.21 -31.23
C PHE A 20 -17.83 -41.93 -30.71
N TRP A 21 -16.54 -41.75 -31.01
CA TRP A 21 -15.75 -40.60 -30.59
C TRP A 21 -16.18 -39.30 -31.27
N ILE A 22 -16.81 -39.36 -32.46
CA ILE A 22 -17.29 -38.17 -33.17
C ILE A 22 -18.31 -37.43 -32.31
N ASN A 23 -19.26 -38.13 -31.71
CA ASN A 23 -20.27 -37.50 -30.85
C ASN A 23 -19.67 -36.90 -29.57
N ILE A 24 -18.61 -37.51 -29.03
CA ILE A 24 -17.91 -37.01 -27.83
C ILE A 24 -17.11 -35.75 -28.14
N VAL A 25 -16.43 -35.72 -29.29
CA VAL A 25 -15.64 -34.56 -29.75
C VAL A 25 -16.57 -33.43 -30.21
N SER A 26 -17.64 -33.75 -30.95
CA SER A 26 -18.62 -32.77 -31.42
C SER A 26 -19.45 -32.15 -30.30
N ALA A 27 -19.71 -32.85 -29.20
CA ALA A 27 -20.39 -32.26 -28.04
C ALA A 27 -19.56 -31.12 -27.41
N ASN A 28 -18.24 -31.26 -27.39
CA ASN A 28 -17.32 -30.23 -26.90
C ASN A 28 -17.04 -29.13 -27.93
N ASN A 29 -17.24 -29.43 -29.22
CA ASN A 29 -17.17 -28.47 -30.33
C ASN A 29 -18.54 -27.87 -30.65
N THR A 30 -19.44 -27.75 -29.67
CA THR A 30 -20.52 -26.76 -29.81
C THR A 30 -19.82 -25.41 -29.82
N GLU A 31 -19.43 -24.95 -31.01
CA GLU A 31 -18.82 -23.66 -31.26
C GLU A 31 -19.60 -22.64 -30.44
N ARG A 32 -19.01 -22.15 -29.34
CA ARG A 32 -19.51 -20.92 -28.75
C ARG A 32 -19.38 -19.92 -29.88
N SER A 33 -20.52 -19.54 -30.46
CA SER A 33 -20.59 -18.55 -31.54
C SER A 33 -19.66 -17.40 -31.18
N ALA A 34 -18.89 -16.90 -32.14
CA ALA A 34 -17.96 -15.78 -31.93
C ALA A 34 -18.66 -14.59 -31.24
N ALA A 35 -19.97 -14.43 -31.44
CA ALA A 35 -20.81 -13.47 -30.74
C ALA A 35 -20.86 -13.68 -29.21
N VAL A 36 -21.01 -14.93 -28.76
CA VAL A 36 -21.05 -15.30 -27.33
C VAL A 36 -19.67 -15.11 -26.67
N ALA A 37 -18.59 -15.43 -27.39
CA ALA A 37 -17.23 -15.18 -26.90
C ALA A 37 -16.97 -13.68 -26.75
N HIS A 38 -17.36 -12.87 -27.75
CA HIS A 38 -17.20 -11.42 -27.71
C HIS A 38 -18.06 -10.76 -26.63
N GLU A 39 -19.26 -11.26 -26.37
CA GLU A 39 -20.12 -10.77 -25.28
C GLU A 39 -19.48 -11.05 -23.90
N MET A 40 -18.93 -12.26 -23.71
CA MET A 40 -18.21 -12.62 -22.48
C MET A 40 -16.96 -11.75 -22.28
N ASP A 41 -16.18 -11.51 -23.35
CA ASP A 41 -15.00 -10.64 -23.29
C ASP A 41 -15.37 -9.19 -22.97
N GLN A 42 -16.48 -8.70 -23.51
CA GLN A 42 -16.99 -7.36 -23.22
C GLN A 42 -17.43 -7.23 -21.76
N ILE A 43 -18.11 -8.23 -21.20
CA ILE A 43 -18.47 -8.28 -19.79
C ILE A 43 -17.22 -8.32 -18.92
N TYR A 44 -16.22 -9.13 -19.28
CA TYR A 44 -14.97 -9.21 -18.54
C TYR A 44 -14.21 -7.87 -18.55
N ALA A 45 -14.09 -7.23 -19.70
CA ALA A 45 -13.47 -5.91 -19.83
C ALA A 45 -14.22 -4.85 -19.01
N SER A 46 -15.56 -4.88 -19.02
CA SER A 46 -16.40 -3.98 -18.22
C SER A 46 -16.16 -4.19 -16.71
N ASN A 47 -16.11 -5.44 -16.26
CA ASN A 47 -15.86 -5.77 -14.86
C ASN A 47 -14.46 -5.32 -14.42
N VAL A 48 -13.44 -5.57 -15.25
CA VAL A 48 -12.07 -5.10 -14.98
C VAL A 48 -12.01 -3.59 -14.88
N ALA A 49 -12.64 -2.87 -15.82
CA ALA A 49 -12.71 -1.41 -15.78
C ALA A 49 -13.37 -0.90 -14.49
N SER A 50 -14.47 -1.54 -14.06
CA SER A 50 -15.17 -1.16 -12.82
C SER A 50 -14.33 -1.39 -11.56
N GLU A 51 -13.58 -2.49 -11.49
CA GLU A 51 -12.72 -2.79 -10.34
C GLU A 51 -11.51 -1.84 -10.28
N VAL A 52 -10.92 -1.52 -11.44
CA VAL A 52 -9.84 -0.52 -11.54
C VAL A 52 -10.34 0.85 -11.07
N GLU A 53 -11.52 1.28 -11.49
CA GLU A 53 -12.09 2.57 -11.08
C GLU A 53 -12.35 2.61 -9.56
N LYS A 54 -12.87 1.51 -9.00
CA LYS A 54 -13.06 1.35 -7.56
C LYS A 54 -11.74 1.46 -6.81
N ILE A 55 -10.69 0.74 -7.24
CA ILE A 55 -9.36 0.80 -6.62
C ILE A 55 -8.77 2.20 -6.70
N LEU A 56 -8.92 2.90 -7.84
CA LEU A 56 -8.46 4.28 -7.98
C LEU A 56 -9.14 5.23 -7.01
N ARG A 57 -10.46 5.06 -6.79
CA ARG A 57 -11.24 5.85 -5.84
C ARG A 57 -10.77 5.59 -4.41
N GLU A 58 -10.65 4.33 -4.01
CA GLU A 58 -10.17 3.94 -2.68
C GLU A 58 -8.75 4.43 -2.41
N ASN A 59 -7.86 4.34 -3.40
CA ASN A 59 -6.50 4.86 -3.28
C ASN A 59 -6.47 6.37 -3.10
N LYS A 60 -7.32 7.11 -3.82
CA LYS A 60 -7.42 8.56 -3.66
C LYS A 60 -7.88 8.92 -2.24
N GLU A 61 -8.92 8.27 -1.73
CA GLU A 61 -9.41 8.50 -0.36
C GLU A 61 -8.34 8.17 0.70
N ASN A 62 -7.59 7.09 0.49
CA ASN A 62 -6.49 6.71 1.38
C ASN A 62 -5.34 7.73 1.36
N ILE A 63 -4.97 8.23 0.19
CA ILE A 63 -3.95 9.27 0.04
C ILE A 63 -4.42 10.55 0.72
N ASP A 64 -5.65 11.01 0.44
CA ASP A 64 -6.21 12.22 1.04
C ASP A 64 -6.26 12.11 2.57
N SER A 65 -6.66 10.95 3.11
CA SER A 65 -6.64 10.68 4.55
C SER A 65 -5.23 10.71 5.14
N ALA A 66 -4.25 10.09 4.46
CA ALA A 66 -2.86 10.08 4.91
C ALA A 66 -2.23 11.47 4.90
N VAL A 67 -2.51 12.26 3.85
CA VAL A 67 -2.08 13.65 3.72
C VAL A 67 -2.70 14.49 4.83
N MET A 68 -4.00 14.37 5.08
CA MET A 68 -4.66 15.09 6.17
C MET A 68 -4.10 14.69 7.54
N LYS A 69 -3.74 13.43 7.77
CA LYS A 69 -3.10 12.99 9.03
C LYS A 69 -1.69 13.57 9.24
N GLN A 70 -0.97 13.92 8.18
CA GLN A 70 0.33 14.59 8.29
C GLN A 70 0.19 16.10 8.42
N ILE A 71 -0.70 16.70 7.64
CA ILE A 71 -0.92 18.15 7.62
C ILE A 71 -1.68 18.60 8.86
N ALA A 72 -2.67 17.85 9.35
CA ALA A 72 -3.48 18.26 10.50
C ALA A 72 -2.63 18.48 11.76
N PRO A 73 -1.68 17.61 12.16
CA PRO A 73 -0.75 17.92 13.24
C PRO A 73 0.12 19.14 12.95
N SER A 74 0.63 19.29 11.72
CA SER A 74 1.44 20.45 11.34
C SER A 74 0.68 21.78 11.32
N ALA A 75 -0.61 21.75 11.00
CA ALA A 75 -1.49 22.92 10.88
C ALA A 75 -2.30 23.21 12.15
N VAL A 76 -2.52 22.22 13.01
CA VAL A 76 -3.21 22.37 14.31
C VAL A 76 -2.20 22.63 15.42
N ASN A 77 -0.99 22.06 15.33
CA ASN A 77 0.11 22.36 16.24
C ASN A 77 0.91 23.59 15.81
N ILE A 78 0.23 24.58 15.23
CA ILE A 78 0.81 25.92 14.99
C ILE A 78 1.33 26.49 16.31
N THR A 79 0.68 26.21 17.44
CA THR A 79 1.17 26.58 18.76
C THR A 79 2.51 25.90 19.05
N GLY A 80 2.61 24.57 19.02
CA GLY A 80 3.88 23.87 19.28
C GLY A 80 5.03 24.36 18.38
N ILE A 81 4.79 24.51 17.08
CA ILE A 81 5.79 24.98 16.10
C ILE A 81 6.17 26.45 16.32
N GLN A 82 5.22 27.31 16.71
CA GLN A 82 5.50 28.72 17.04
C GLN A 82 6.35 28.88 18.31
N TYR A 83 6.22 27.97 19.27
CA TYR A 83 6.95 28.02 20.55
C TYR A 83 8.23 27.16 20.55
N GLU A 84 8.46 26.28 19.58
CA GLU A 84 9.62 25.36 19.53
C GLU A 84 10.97 26.08 19.35
N ASN A 85 10.96 27.23 18.67
CA ASN A 85 12.14 28.07 18.43
C ASN A 85 12.17 29.35 19.29
N LEU A 86 11.29 29.47 20.28
CA LEU A 86 11.34 30.63 21.17
C LEU A 86 12.39 30.41 22.25
N ILE A 87 13.21 31.44 22.44
CA ILE A 87 14.04 31.57 23.63
C ILE A 87 13.10 31.42 24.83
N SER A 88 13.41 30.48 25.73
CA SER A 88 12.60 30.22 26.91
C SER A 88 12.32 31.54 27.63
N LEU A 89 11.06 31.82 28.00
CA LEU A 89 10.66 33.05 28.69
C LEU A 89 11.43 33.30 29.99
N SER A 90 12.13 32.30 30.51
CA SER A 90 13.04 32.36 31.66
C SER A 90 14.49 32.65 31.30
N PHE A 91 14.80 33.11 30.08
CA PHE A 91 16.14 33.56 29.73
C PHE A 91 16.45 34.88 30.44
N ASP A 92 17.05 34.76 31.61
CA ASP A 92 17.54 35.88 32.40
C ASP A 92 18.83 36.42 31.77
N HIS A 93 18.67 37.43 30.91
CA HIS A 93 19.77 38.08 30.21
C HIS A 93 20.77 38.71 31.18
N ASP A 94 20.29 39.21 32.33
CA ASP A 94 21.12 39.83 33.35
C ASP A 94 21.98 38.78 34.05
N GLU A 95 21.45 37.58 34.30
CA GLU A 95 22.23 36.48 34.85
C GLU A 95 23.35 36.02 33.91
N LEU A 96 23.08 35.95 32.60
CA LEU A 96 24.09 35.60 31.59
C LEU A 96 25.22 36.65 31.55
N ILE A 97 24.86 37.94 31.52
CA ILE A 97 25.83 39.04 31.55
C ILE A 97 26.67 38.97 32.83
N ARG A 98 26.02 38.77 33.98
CA ARG A 98 26.68 38.66 35.29
C ARG A 98 27.68 37.51 35.33
N GLN A 99 27.34 36.36 34.76
CA GLN A 99 28.25 35.21 34.68
C GLN A 99 29.47 35.49 33.79
N GLU A 100 29.27 36.15 32.65
CA GLU A 100 30.34 36.48 31.71
C GLU A 100 31.27 37.57 32.27
N GLU A 101 30.72 38.61 32.91
CA GLU A 101 31.51 39.62 33.61
C GLU A 101 32.34 39.03 34.75
N ASN A 102 31.77 38.11 35.54
CA ASN A 102 32.50 37.42 36.61
C ASN A 102 33.63 36.54 36.05
N LYS A 103 33.43 35.86 34.92
CA LYS A 103 34.52 35.14 34.23
C LYS A 103 35.64 36.09 33.83
N ARG A 104 35.32 37.21 33.18
CA ARG A 104 36.30 38.21 32.74
C ARG A 104 37.03 38.87 33.91
N ARG A 105 36.35 39.08 35.04
CA ARG A 105 36.95 39.61 36.27
C ARG A 105 37.97 38.62 36.84
N ARG A 106 37.61 37.35 36.97
CA ARG A 106 38.52 36.28 37.44
C ARG A 106 39.76 36.13 36.54
N ILE A 107 39.60 36.26 35.23
CA ILE A 107 40.75 36.21 34.30
C ILE A 107 41.67 37.41 34.53
N ARG A 108 41.14 38.63 34.66
CA ARG A 108 41.92 39.83 34.97
C ARG A 108 42.65 39.71 36.31
N GLU A 109 41.99 39.24 37.35
CA GLU A 109 42.59 39.00 38.67
C GLU A 109 43.72 37.96 38.59
N LYS A 110 43.53 36.87 37.83
CA LYS A 110 44.60 35.88 37.60
C LYS A 110 45.82 36.48 36.91
N ILE A 111 45.60 37.31 35.89
CA ILE A 111 46.70 37.97 35.15
C ILE A 111 47.45 38.94 36.07
N ILE A 112 46.73 39.77 36.83
CA ILE A 112 47.32 40.72 37.79
C ILE A 112 48.11 39.98 38.87
N ASN A 113 47.52 38.94 39.48
CA ASN A 113 48.20 38.15 40.50
C ASN A 113 49.41 37.37 39.96
N ALA A 114 49.37 36.95 38.69
CA ALA A 114 50.52 36.31 38.04
C ALA A 114 51.64 37.32 37.73
N ALA A 115 51.30 38.57 37.40
CA ALA A 115 52.26 39.64 37.19
C ALA A 115 52.92 40.08 38.51
N LEU A 116 52.14 40.24 39.58
CA LEU A 116 52.63 40.66 40.91
C LEU A 116 53.46 39.59 41.65
N ARG A 117 53.36 38.31 41.28
CA ARG A 117 54.19 37.23 41.84
C ARG A 117 55.56 37.08 41.17
N LYS A 118 55.83 37.83 40.11
CA LYS A 118 57.10 37.80 39.35
C LYS A 118 58.08 38.90 39.74
N GLU A 119 57.69 39.79 40.66
CA GLU A 119 58.60 40.68 41.43
C GLU A 119 58.98 39.99 42.75
#